data_AF-A0A6N7B1Q8-F1
#
_entry.id   AF-A0A6N7B1Q8-F1
#
_cell.length_a   1.000
_cell.length_b   1.000
_cell.length_c   1.000
_cell.angle_alpha   90.00
_cell.angle_beta   90.00
_cell.angle_gamma   90.00
#
_symmetry.space_group_name_H-M   'P 1'
#
loop_
_entity.id
_entity.type
_entity.pdbx_description
1 polymer ?
#
loop_
_entity_poly.entity_id
_entity_poly.type
_entity_poly.pdbx_seq_one_letter_code
_entity_poly.pdbx_strand_id
1 'polypeptide(L)'
;WERPIPPATEAELTGGKKRKRPDFTCNILDRYAVCTEEFEIMFHIECKCLGALRSPSWNFNQNYVEKGIKRFDCTAHEYGKRAVSGMMVGYIISMAPAEILDEVNSYQTRHCSHNPAIECELVEEKVGQYRQQLTRKNTQPEVFKLTHLWVDLTNIQTCVS
;
A
#
# COMPACT_ATOMS: atom_id res chain seq x y z
N TRP A 1 18.68 23.98 -19.92
CA TRP A 1 18.39 22.75 -19.16
C TRP A 1 19.04 22.86 -17.80
N GLU A 2 18.25 23.08 -16.75
CA GLU A 2 18.77 23.09 -15.38
C GLU A 2 18.84 21.68 -14.82
N ARG A 3 19.87 21.41 -14.03
CA ARG A 3 20.10 20.09 -13.43
C ARG A 3 19.15 19.90 -12.25
N PRO A 4 18.71 18.67 -11.96
CA PRO A 4 17.92 18.38 -10.77
C PRO A 4 18.64 18.88 -9.52
N ILE A 5 17.92 19.56 -8.63
CA ILE A 5 18.40 19.88 -7.30
C ILE A 5 18.20 18.61 -6.46
N PRO A 6 19.28 17.94 -6.01
CA PRO A 6 19.13 16.79 -5.14
C PRO A 6 18.53 17.22 -3.80
N PRO A 7 17.79 16.32 -3.12
CA PRO A 7 17.25 16.61 -1.80
C PRO A 7 18.36 17.07 -0.86
N ALA A 8 18.09 18.13 -0.10
CA ALA A 8 19.10 18.72 0.78
C ALA A 8 19.45 17.76 1.94
N THR A 9 18.51 16.86 2.29
CA THR A 9 18.69 15.87 3.36
C THR A 9 17.93 14.58 3.05
N GLU A 10 18.40 13.45 3.59
CA GLU A 10 17.69 12.16 3.49
C GLU A 10 16.28 12.15 4.11
N ALA A 11 15.97 13.12 4.97
CA ALA A 11 14.67 13.25 5.63
C ALA A 11 13.56 13.62 4.64
N GLU A 12 13.89 14.33 3.56
CA GLU A 12 12.94 14.68 2.49
C GLU A 12 12.52 13.44 1.68
N LEU A 13 13.30 12.36 1.74
CA LEU A 13 13.01 11.07 1.13
C LEU A 13 12.26 10.10 2.07
N THR A 14 11.94 10.50 3.31
CA THR A 14 11.20 9.66 4.26
C THR A 14 9.75 10.10 4.39
N GLY A 15 8.80 9.20 4.12
CA GLY A 15 7.38 9.43 4.42
C GLY A 15 7.16 9.70 5.92
N GLY A 16 6.87 10.95 6.27
CA GLY A 16 6.39 11.37 7.59
C GLY A 16 7.37 11.30 8.78
N LYS A 17 6.87 11.68 9.96
CA LYS A 17 7.64 11.86 11.22
C LYS A 17 8.15 10.54 11.84
N LYS A 18 7.59 9.40 11.46
CA LYS A 18 8.15 8.08 11.82
C LYS A 18 9.06 7.66 10.68
N ARG A 19 10.30 7.24 10.98
CA ARG A 19 11.34 6.77 10.03
C ARG A 19 10.95 5.55 9.14
N LYS A 20 9.66 5.25 8.97
CA LYS A 20 9.16 4.15 8.14
C LYS A 20 8.86 4.63 6.72
N ARG A 21 9.82 4.37 5.84
CA ARG A 21 9.65 4.55 4.40
C ARG A 21 8.67 3.49 3.84
N PRO A 22 7.85 3.87 2.84
CA PRO A 22 7.17 2.92 1.96
C PRO A 22 8.15 1.91 1.38
N ASP A 23 7.69 0.71 1.05
CA ASP A 23 8.54 -0.31 0.44
C ASP A 23 9.05 0.12 -0.95
N PHE A 24 8.20 0.81 -1.74
CA PHE A 24 8.63 1.53 -2.93
C PHE A 24 7.94 2.89 -3.07
N THR A 25 8.66 3.84 -3.66
CA THR A 25 8.14 5.15 -4.04
C THR A 25 8.54 5.45 -5.48
N CYS A 26 7.57 5.79 -6.32
CA CYS A 26 7.80 6.31 -7.66
C CYS A 26 7.36 7.77 -7.70
N ASN A 27 8.18 8.64 -8.30
CA ASN A 27 7.87 10.06 -8.40
C ASN A 27 7.48 10.39 -9.83
N ILE A 28 6.35 11.08 -9.99
CA ILE A 28 5.96 11.71 -11.25
C ILE A 28 6.27 13.19 -11.11
N LEU A 29 7.03 13.72 -12.05
CA LEU A 29 7.36 15.13 -12.13
C LEU A 29 6.45 15.82 -13.15
N ASP A 30 5.57 16.70 -12.68
CA ASP A 30 4.84 17.61 -13.56
C ASP A 30 5.63 18.89 -13.77
N ARG A 31 6.30 18.98 -14.92
CA ARG A 31 7.12 20.15 -15.29
C ARG A 31 6.30 21.41 -15.58
N TYR A 32 4.98 21.28 -15.69
CA TYR A 32 4.06 22.37 -15.96
C TYR A 32 3.23 22.75 -14.73
N ALA A 33 3.52 22.15 -13.57
CA ALA A 33 2.86 22.48 -12.32
C ALA A 33 2.95 23.98 -12.01
N VAL A 34 1.82 24.57 -11.61
CA VAL A 34 1.71 26.00 -11.31
C VAL A 34 2.28 26.31 -9.92
N CYS A 35 2.29 25.33 -9.02
CA CYS A 35 2.88 25.43 -7.68
C CYS A 35 3.81 24.25 -7.37
N THR A 36 4.68 24.46 -6.38
CA THR A 36 5.67 23.48 -5.92
C THR A 36 5.02 22.20 -5.40
N GLU A 37 3.80 22.32 -4.87
CA GLU A 37 3.05 21.19 -4.32
C GLU A 37 2.60 20.20 -5.40
N GLU A 38 2.37 20.65 -6.62
CA GLU A 38 1.90 19.85 -7.77
C GLU A 38 3.07 19.34 -8.63
N PHE A 39 4.25 19.92 -8.46
CA PHE A 39 5.45 19.59 -9.25
C PHE A 39 5.88 18.12 -9.10
N GLU A 40 5.74 17.55 -7.91
CA GLU A 40 6.14 16.18 -7.63
C GLU A 40 5.03 15.41 -6.90
N ILE A 41 4.49 14.40 -7.58
CA ILE A 41 3.47 13.50 -7.06
C ILE A 41 4.11 12.14 -6.78
N MET A 42 4.07 11.71 -5.51
CA MET A 42 4.65 10.45 -5.06
C MET A 42 3.61 9.32 -5.09
N PHE A 43 3.82 8.36 -5.97
CA PHE A 43 3.08 7.10 -5.98
C PHE A 43 3.75 6.11 -5.03
N HIS A 44 3.00 5.70 -4.02
CA HIS A 44 3.50 4.86 -2.94
C HIS A 44 3.01 3.42 -3.08
N ILE A 45 3.94 2.47 -2.92
CA ILE A 45 3.68 1.04 -2.91
C ILE A 45 4.15 0.47 -1.57
N GLU A 46 3.27 -0.24 -0.89
CA GLU A 46 3.59 -0.96 0.34
C GLU A 46 3.34 -2.46 0.16
N CYS A 47 4.25 -3.26 0.67
CA CYS A 47 4.33 -4.69 0.47
C CYS A 47 4.15 -5.43 1.80
N LYS A 48 3.34 -6.49 1.83
CA LYS A 48 3.09 -7.29 3.02
C LYS A 48 2.85 -8.76 2.65
N CYS A 49 3.32 -9.68 3.48
CA CYS A 49 2.91 -11.08 3.36
C CYS A 49 1.44 -11.23 3.77
N LEU A 50 0.77 -12.23 3.21
CA LEU A 50 -0.60 -12.64 3.47
C LEU A 50 -0.65 -14.16 3.71
N GLY A 51 -1.59 -14.59 4.52
CA GLY A 51 -1.80 -16.01 4.83
C GLY A 51 -1.86 -16.31 6.32
N ALA A 52 -1.68 -17.59 6.66
CA ALA A 52 -1.88 -18.12 8.00
C ALA A 52 -0.93 -17.48 9.02
N LEU A 53 -1.38 -17.45 10.28
CA LEU A 53 -0.59 -16.96 11.42
C LEU A 53 0.82 -17.56 11.41
N ARG A 54 1.85 -16.68 11.41
CA ARG A 54 3.24 -17.12 11.58
C ARG A 54 3.53 -17.54 13.01
N SER A 55 2.93 -16.81 13.95
CA SER A 55 3.01 -17.03 15.39
C SER A 55 1.81 -16.33 16.05
N PRO A 56 1.49 -16.63 17.33
CA PRO A 56 0.43 -15.94 18.06
C PRO A 56 0.61 -14.41 18.13
N SER A 57 1.86 -13.93 18.03
CA SER A 57 2.22 -12.50 18.07
C SER A 57 2.33 -11.86 16.69
N TRP A 58 2.21 -12.62 15.60
CA TRP A 58 2.42 -12.13 14.24
C TRP A 58 1.37 -12.67 13.26
N ASN A 59 0.30 -11.89 13.12
CA ASN A 59 -0.75 -12.13 12.13
C ASN A 59 -0.49 -11.33 10.85
N PHE A 60 -0.34 -12.02 9.71
CA PHE A 60 -0.05 -11.38 8.42
C PHE A 60 -1.21 -10.53 7.92
N ASN A 61 -2.43 -11.07 7.92
CA ASN A 61 -3.62 -10.42 7.39
C ASN A 61 -3.98 -9.16 8.21
N GLN A 62 -3.86 -9.21 9.54
CA GLN A 62 -4.00 -8.03 10.41
C GLN A 62 -2.92 -6.98 10.13
N ASN A 63 -1.66 -7.40 9.99
CA ASN A 63 -0.55 -6.49 9.69
C ASN A 63 -0.71 -5.84 8.31
N TYR A 64 -1.30 -6.52 7.34
CA TYR A 64 -1.63 -5.97 6.03
C TYR A 64 -2.54 -4.74 6.16
N VAL A 65 -3.51 -4.80 7.07
CA VAL A 65 -4.43 -3.68 7.37
C VAL A 65 -3.74 -2.60 8.21
N GLU A 66 -3.33 -2.94 9.43
CA GLU A 66 -2.90 -1.96 10.42
C GLU A 66 -1.56 -1.30 10.08
N LYS A 67 -0.67 -2.05 9.43
CA LYS A 67 0.68 -1.63 9.09
C LYS A 67 0.89 -1.52 7.59
N GLY A 68 -0.15 -1.69 6.78
CA GLY A 68 -0.13 -1.44 5.33
C GLY A 68 -1.17 -0.39 4.97
N ILE A 69 -2.42 -0.82 4.74
CA ILE A 69 -3.54 0.01 4.29
C ILE A 69 -3.68 1.30 5.13
N LYS A 70 -3.64 1.18 6.46
CA LYS A 70 -3.82 2.32 7.37
C LYS A 70 -2.78 3.42 7.17
N ARG A 71 -1.59 3.12 6.62
CA ARG A 71 -0.55 4.14 6.38
C ARG A 71 -0.92 5.15 5.30
N PHE A 72 -1.84 4.79 4.40
CA PHE A 72 -2.37 5.70 3.36
C PHE A 72 -3.33 6.75 3.93
N ASP A 73 -3.84 6.58 5.14
CA ASP A 73 -4.70 7.54 5.86
C ASP A 73 -4.16 7.84 7.27
N CYS A 74 -2.83 7.91 7.42
CA CYS A 74 -2.18 8.15 8.70
C CYS A 74 -1.29 9.38 8.61
N THR A 75 -1.55 10.40 9.44
CA THR A 75 -0.73 11.63 9.51
C THR A 75 0.74 11.38 9.85
N ALA A 76 1.08 10.23 10.44
CA ALA A 76 2.47 9.89 10.77
C ALA A 76 3.27 9.34 9.58
N HIS A 77 2.59 8.80 8.55
CA HIS A 77 3.22 8.16 7.38
C HIS A 77 2.91 8.93 6.08
N GLU A 78 1.68 9.42 5.94
CA GLU A 78 1.17 10.21 4.82
C GLU A 78 1.41 9.53 3.45
N TYR A 79 1.25 8.20 3.36
CA TYR A 79 1.44 7.53 2.08
C TYR A 79 0.38 7.98 1.08
N GLY A 80 0.83 8.25 -0.14
CA GLY A 80 0.01 8.82 -1.21
C GLY A 80 -0.45 10.25 -0.92
N LYS A 81 0.28 11.03 -0.11
CA LYS A 81 0.01 12.47 0.06
C LYS A 81 0.06 13.16 -1.31
N ARG A 82 -1.00 13.89 -1.65
CA ARG A 82 -1.21 14.55 -2.96
C ARG A 82 -1.43 13.61 -4.15
N ALA A 83 -1.24 12.31 -3.99
CA ALA A 83 -1.62 11.33 -5.01
C ALA A 83 -3.10 10.95 -4.84
N VAL A 84 -3.79 10.73 -5.96
CA VAL A 84 -5.17 10.20 -5.98
C VAL A 84 -5.22 8.68 -5.82
N SER A 85 -4.07 8.02 -5.90
CA SER A 85 -3.97 6.56 -5.80
C SER A 85 -2.64 6.07 -5.25
N GLY A 86 -2.63 4.83 -4.81
CA GLY A 86 -1.44 4.08 -4.38
C GLY A 86 -1.65 2.59 -4.56
N MET A 87 -0.70 1.80 -4.08
CA MET A 87 -0.75 0.35 -4.24
C MET A 87 -0.34 -0.39 -2.97
N MET A 88 -1.04 -1.49 -2.72
CA MET A 88 -0.61 -2.53 -1.80
C MET A 88 -0.23 -3.79 -2.60
N VAL A 89 0.93 -4.36 -2.32
CA VAL A 89 1.30 -5.69 -2.83
C VAL A 89 1.21 -6.70 -1.70
N GLY A 90 0.41 -7.73 -1.90
CA GLY A 90 0.24 -8.86 -1.00
C GLY A 90 1.01 -10.07 -1.51
N TYR A 91 1.87 -10.67 -0.71
CA TYR A 91 2.52 -11.94 -1.05
C TYR A 91 1.83 -13.07 -0.29
N ILE A 92 0.99 -13.84 -0.98
CA ILE A 92 0.29 -14.98 -0.40
C ILE A 92 1.29 -16.10 -0.23
N ILE A 93 1.57 -16.45 1.02
CA ILE A 93 2.51 -17.53 1.37
C ILE A 93 1.81 -18.76 1.93
N SER A 94 0.51 -18.66 2.21
CA SER A 94 -0.39 -19.74 2.65
C SER A 94 -1.84 -19.24 2.61
N MET A 95 -2.81 -20.15 2.75
CA MET A 95 -4.27 -19.91 2.65
C MET A 95 -4.77 -19.61 1.23
N ALA A 96 -6.05 -19.89 0.99
CA ALA A 96 -6.69 -19.51 -0.25
C ALA A 96 -6.93 -17.99 -0.31
N PRO A 97 -6.84 -17.35 -1.49
CA PRO A 97 -7.09 -15.92 -1.63
C PRO A 97 -8.44 -15.45 -1.10
N ALA A 98 -9.49 -16.27 -1.23
CA ALA A 98 -10.82 -15.95 -0.71
C ALA A 98 -10.84 -15.86 0.83
N GLU A 99 -10.21 -16.81 1.52
CA GLU A 99 -10.11 -16.80 2.98
C GLU A 99 -9.31 -15.59 3.48
N ILE A 100 -8.23 -15.24 2.77
CA ILE A 100 -7.44 -14.05 3.07
C ILE A 100 -8.27 -12.78 2.89
N LEU A 101 -9.10 -12.70 1.83
CA LEU A 101 -9.99 -11.57 1.59
C LEU A 101 -10.99 -11.38 2.73
N ASP A 102 -11.62 -12.46 3.16
CA ASP A 102 -12.55 -12.44 4.28
C ASP A 102 -11.88 -11.99 5.58
N GLU A 103 -10.69 -12.53 5.89
CA GLU A 103 -9.95 -12.12 7.09
C GLU A 103 -9.48 -10.66 7.03
N VAL A 104 -8.91 -10.22 5.90
CA VAL A 104 -8.45 -8.82 5.73
C VAL A 104 -9.62 -7.85 5.86
N ASN A 105 -10.79 -8.16 5.27
CA ASN A 105 -11.99 -7.33 5.41
C ASN A 105 -12.56 -7.33 6.83
N SER A 106 -12.47 -8.46 7.54
CA SER A 106 -12.80 -8.53 8.97
C SER A 106 -11.89 -7.63 9.81
N TYR A 107 -10.58 -7.62 9.55
CA TYR A 107 -9.63 -6.71 10.21
C TYR A 107 -9.85 -5.24 9.82
N GLN A 108 -10.19 -4.94 8.57
CA GLN A 108 -10.56 -3.56 8.17
C GLN A 108 -11.75 -3.07 8.96
N THR A 109 -12.81 -3.87 9.06
CA THR A 109 -14.00 -3.52 9.85
C THR A 109 -13.66 -3.22 11.31
N ARG A 110 -12.71 -3.95 11.91
CA ARG A 110 -12.30 -3.77 13.31
C ARG A 110 -11.38 -2.57 13.53
N HIS A 111 -10.45 -2.30 12.60
CA HIS A 111 -9.34 -1.36 12.84
C HIS A 111 -9.41 -0.08 12.00
N CYS A 112 -10.20 -0.09 10.93
CA CYS A 112 -10.37 0.97 9.93
C CYS A 112 -11.82 0.97 9.43
N SER A 113 -12.80 0.96 10.35
CA SER A 113 -14.23 0.75 10.06
C SER A 113 -14.87 1.74 9.07
N HIS A 114 -14.21 2.88 8.82
CA HIS A 114 -14.65 3.88 7.84
C HIS A 114 -14.18 3.59 6.42
N ASN A 115 -13.23 2.68 6.23
CA ASN A 115 -12.81 2.26 4.90
C ASN A 115 -13.79 1.20 4.38
N PRO A 116 -14.20 1.26 3.10
CA PRO A 116 -15.01 0.20 2.51
C PRO A 116 -14.22 -1.11 2.41
N ALA A 117 -14.92 -2.23 2.25
CA ALA A 117 -14.28 -3.52 2.02
C ALA A 117 -13.45 -3.53 0.74
N ILE A 118 -12.42 -4.39 0.71
CA ILE A 118 -11.67 -4.71 -0.50
C ILE A 118 -12.54 -5.59 -1.38
N GLU A 119 -12.63 -5.23 -2.67
CA GLU A 119 -13.38 -5.98 -3.68
C GLU A 119 -12.42 -6.67 -4.64
N CYS A 120 -12.67 -7.94 -4.95
CA CYS A 120 -11.97 -8.64 -6.03
C CYS A 120 -12.40 -8.06 -7.38
N GLU A 121 -11.43 -7.75 -8.24
CA GLU A 121 -11.68 -7.21 -9.58
C GLU A 121 -11.36 -8.26 -10.65
N LEU A 122 -10.19 -8.90 -10.53
CA LEU A 122 -9.72 -9.89 -11.49
C LEU A 122 -8.77 -10.87 -10.80
N VAL A 123 -8.82 -12.15 -11.17
CA VAL A 123 -7.84 -13.14 -10.72
C VAL A 123 -7.29 -13.87 -11.95
N GLU A 124 -6.00 -13.73 -12.18
CA GLU A 124 -5.26 -14.36 -13.27
C GLU A 124 -4.18 -15.26 -12.69
N GLU A 125 -4.40 -16.58 -12.74
CA GLU A 125 -3.47 -17.61 -12.27
C GLU A 125 -2.84 -17.32 -10.89
N LYS A 126 -1.66 -16.69 -10.88
CA LYS A 126 -0.84 -16.39 -9.70
C LYS A 126 -0.95 -14.95 -9.21
N VAL A 127 -1.69 -14.09 -9.90
CA VAL A 127 -1.86 -12.68 -9.51
C VAL A 127 -3.36 -12.34 -9.46
N GLY A 128 -3.81 -11.94 -8.28
CA GLY A 128 -5.14 -11.35 -8.10
C GLY A 128 -5.05 -9.83 -8.01
N GLN A 129 -5.92 -9.14 -8.73
CA GLN A 129 -6.15 -7.70 -8.58
C GLN A 129 -7.43 -7.46 -7.79
N TYR A 130 -7.30 -6.62 -6.77
CA TYR A 130 -8.39 -6.17 -5.92
C TYR A 130 -8.34 -4.65 -5.81
N ARG A 131 -9.46 -4.04 -5.43
CA ARG A 131 -9.57 -2.59 -5.36
C ARG A 131 -10.27 -2.16 -4.08
N GLN A 132 -9.89 -0.96 -3.64
CA GLN A 132 -10.51 -0.32 -2.51
C GLN A 132 -10.55 1.20 -2.73
N GLN A 133 -11.71 1.82 -2.55
CA GLN A 133 -11.88 3.26 -2.63
C GLN A 133 -11.89 3.87 -1.22
N LEU A 134 -10.75 4.37 -0.76
CA LEU A 134 -10.67 4.95 0.58
C LEU A 134 -11.33 6.33 0.64
N THR A 135 -11.96 6.62 1.78
CA THR A 135 -12.35 7.97 2.22
C THR A 135 -11.43 8.36 3.37
N ARG A 136 -10.33 9.03 3.01
CA ARG A 136 -9.26 9.39 3.95
C ARG A 136 -9.69 10.53 4.85
N LYS A 137 -9.55 10.35 6.16
CA LYS A 137 -9.91 11.35 7.17
C LYS A 137 -8.73 12.23 7.59
N ASN A 138 -7.51 11.75 7.37
CA ASN A 138 -6.29 12.30 7.96
C ASN A 138 -5.26 12.75 6.91
N THR A 139 -5.45 12.40 5.63
CA THR A 139 -4.49 12.71 4.56
C THR A 139 -5.24 13.08 3.29
N GLN A 140 -4.72 14.06 2.55
CA GLN A 140 -5.31 14.54 1.29
C GLN A 140 -4.64 13.91 0.06
N PRO A 141 -5.39 13.74 -1.06
CA PRO A 141 -6.84 13.94 -1.24
C PRO A 141 -7.76 12.97 -0.45
N GLU A 142 -8.93 13.43 -0.02
CA GLU A 142 -9.92 12.61 0.71
C GLU A 142 -10.31 11.32 -0.03
N VAL A 143 -10.64 11.43 -1.33
CA VAL A 143 -10.96 10.27 -2.16
C VAL A 143 -9.68 9.66 -2.70
N PHE A 144 -9.40 8.40 -2.36
CA PHE A 144 -8.14 7.75 -2.74
C PHE A 144 -8.33 6.32 -3.20
N LYS A 145 -7.84 5.99 -4.40
CA LYS A 145 -7.88 4.64 -4.95
C LYS A 145 -6.69 3.83 -4.46
N LEU A 146 -6.93 2.77 -3.70
CA LEU A 146 -5.91 1.80 -3.34
C LEU A 146 -6.07 0.54 -4.19
N THR A 147 -5.13 0.31 -5.10
CA THR A 147 -5.05 -0.94 -5.87
C THR A 147 -4.31 -1.98 -5.05
N HIS A 148 -4.83 -3.21 -5.00
CA HIS A 148 -4.20 -4.33 -4.33
C HIS A 148 -3.80 -5.37 -5.36
N LEU A 149 -2.52 -5.74 -5.38
CA LEU A 149 -2.01 -6.84 -6.19
C LEU A 149 -1.56 -7.96 -5.28
N TRP A 150 -2.24 -9.11 -5.31
CA TRP A 150 -1.88 -10.26 -4.50
C TRP A 150 -1.22 -11.33 -5.36
N VAL A 151 0.02 -11.65 -5.05
CA VAL A 151 0.84 -12.62 -5.75
C VAL A 151 0.89 -13.92 -4.94
N ASP A 152 0.46 -15.02 -5.55
CA ASP A 152 0.47 -16.35 -4.95
C ASP A 152 1.84 -17.02 -5.08
N LEU A 153 2.54 -17.13 -3.95
CA LEU A 153 3.87 -17.74 -3.84
C LEU A 153 3.81 -19.18 -3.29
N THR A 154 2.63 -19.74 -3.02
CA THR A 154 2.48 -21.03 -2.34
C THR A 154 3.04 -22.23 -3.11
N ASN A 155 3.23 -22.10 -4.44
CA ASN A 155 3.74 -23.15 -5.32
C ASN A 155 4.92 -22.67 -6.19
N ILE A 156 5.84 -21.86 -5.66
CA ILE A 156 7.10 -21.64 -6.35
C ILE A 156 7.90 -22.94 -6.27
N GLN A 157 7.97 -23.68 -7.38
CA GLN A 157 8.95 -24.74 -7.55
C GLN A 157 10.32 -24.11 -7.36
N THR A 158 10.98 -24.43 -6.25
CA THR A 158 12.40 -24.10 -6.08
C THR A 158 13.16 -24.87 -7.16
N CYS A 159 13.67 -24.16 -8.17
CA CYS A 159 14.72 -24.69 -9.01
C CYS A 159 15.92 -24.93 -8.10
N VAL A 160 16.05 -26.15 -7.58
CA VAL A 160 17.28 -26.59 -6.94
C VAL A 160 18.24 -26.86 -8.09
N SER A 161 19.16 -25.92 -8.32
CA SER A 161 20.32 -26.07 -9.20
C SER A 161 21.36 -26.98 -8.58
#